data_AF-A0A178Z495-F1
#
_entry.id   AF-A0A178Z495-F1
#
_cell.length_a   1.000
_cell.length_b   1.000
_cell.length_c   1.000
_cell.angle_alpha   90.00
_cell.angle_beta   90.00
_cell.angle_gamma   90.00
#
_symmetry.space_group_name_H-M   'P 1'
#
loop_
_entity.id
_entity.type
_entity.pdbx_description
1 polymer ?
#
loop_
_entity_poly.entity_id
_entity_poly.type
_entity_poly.pdbx_seq_one_letter_code
_entity_poly.pdbx_strand_id
1 'polypeptide(L)'
;MSQQRPDIPASDYLRTVPSSVGPNSSRSSDVDSAGTADTSSVSQFSKTTKRKILERNGGEHCWHCGGGAAEIAPVISKKDGSFGDYVAAGILTFDHLGDEQNGVPLCPSCHRAFDDLNNPGLIFIPSELEYFVSFELKDYQNRIETAGRHGDIPPRMVPTPEMYSEYLKRTTRMSSEATGGLYWRYTLRDFFPVHANKEFIPGLGPFKEPGLWNGAPTAALRRAFQIIGNPTVQGIPERQLDQLLTLRKLYARKITPTLLLGHGEAAPSAYRIGITQNQNAGDEPITAVLPIASGRTEPGTLWKCRHAGTNTPLSEAAARSSETSTDSKSPQLLKYGRRASTESNIQRYTTMVMS
;
A
#
# COMPACT_ATOMS: atom_id res chain seq x y z
N MET A 1 45.23 -16.94 -44.80
CA MET A 1 45.50 -15.55 -45.23
C MET A 1 45.30 -14.67 -44.01
N SER A 2 46.41 -14.21 -43.44
CA SER A 2 46.48 -13.35 -42.25
C SER A 2 45.91 -11.97 -42.53
N GLN A 3 45.15 -11.40 -41.58
CA GLN A 3 44.95 -9.96 -41.52
C GLN A 3 45.32 -9.45 -40.12
N GLN A 4 46.29 -8.54 -40.15
CA GLN A 4 46.98 -7.88 -39.05
C GLN A 4 46.11 -6.81 -38.37
N ARG A 5 46.35 -6.62 -37.07
CA ARG A 5 45.95 -5.45 -36.28
C ARG A 5 46.83 -4.24 -36.64
N PRO A 6 46.33 -3.00 -36.54
CA PRO A 6 47.16 -1.81 -36.55
C PRO A 6 47.50 -1.32 -35.13
N ASP A 7 48.71 -0.78 -35.04
CA ASP A 7 49.44 -0.28 -33.88
C ASP A 7 48.96 1.08 -33.35
N ILE A 8 49.23 1.31 -32.07
CA ILE A 8 49.10 2.57 -31.33
C ILE A 8 50.47 3.27 -31.34
N PRO A 9 50.54 4.59 -31.55
CA PRO A 9 51.71 5.37 -31.13
C PRO A 9 51.43 6.19 -29.86
N ALA A 10 52.35 6.05 -28.91
CA ALA A 10 52.56 6.96 -27.79
C ALA A 10 53.38 8.18 -28.22
N SER A 11 53.11 9.35 -27.64
CA SER A 11 54.09 10.44 -27.55
C SER A 11 53.84 11.25 -26.28
N ASP A 12 54.77 11.09 -25.35
CA ASP A 12 55.09 12.06 -24.30
C ASP A 12 55.52 13.39 -24.92
N TYR A 13 55.14 14.52 -24.31
CA TYR A 13 56.03 15.68 -24.15
C TYR A 13 55.68 16.44 -22.87
N LEU A 14 56.66 16.45 -21.97
CA LEU A 14 56.76 17.25 -20.77
C LEU A 14 56.89 18.74 -21.10
N ARG A 15 56.19 19.61 -20.35
CA ARG A 15 56.74 20.93 -19.97
C ARG A 15 56.10 21.48 -18.69
N THR A 16 56.85 21.35 -17.60
CA THR A 16 56.79 22.18 -16.40
C THR A 16 57.50 23.52 -16.68
N VAL A 17 57.09 24.66 -16.12
CA VAL A 17 57.68 25.44 -14.98
C VAL A 17 56.91 26.82 -14.84
N PRO A 18 57.17 27.75 -13.87
CA PRO A 18 56.26 28.04 -12.75
C PRO A 18 55.92 29.56 -12.57
N SER A 19 55.44 29.90 -11.36
CA SER A 19 55.43 31.24 -10.70
C SER A 19 54.23 32.15 -11.02
N SER A 20 53.66 32.98 -10.13
CA SER A 20 53.73 33.21 -8.68
C SER A 20 52.75 34.39 -8.38
N VAL A 21 52.15 34.40 -7.18
CA VAL A 21 51.68 35.57 -6.38
C VAL A 21 50.78 36.63 -7.08
N GLY A 22 49.51 36.80 -6.70
CA GLY A 22 49.13 37.58 -5.51
C GLY A 22 47.62 37.93 -5.47
N PRO A 23 47.14 38.56 -4.38
CA PRO A 23 45.74 38.53 -3.95
C PRO A 23 44.96 39.75 -4.42
N ASN A 24 43.69 39.58 -4.81
CA ASN A 24 42.76 40.70 -4.93
C ASN A 24 41.45 40.41 -4.21
N SER A 25 41.24 41.20 -3.17
CA SER A 25 39.98 41.43 -2.50
C SER A 25 39.07 42.22 -3.43
N SER A 26 37.85 41.74 -3.65
CA SER A 26 36.74 42.56 -4.13
C SER A 26 35.47 42.21 -3.35
N ARG A 27 35.13 43.13 -2.44
CA ARG A 27 33.81 43.36 -1.83
C ARG A 27 32.78 43.74 -2.91
N SER A 28 31.50 43.62 -2.53
CA SER A 28 30.28 44.10 -3.20
C SER A 28 29.55 42.98 -3.96
N SER A 29 28.28 42.68 -3.75
CA SER A 29 27.21 43.32 -2.97
C SER A 29 26.03 42.35 -2.93
N ASP A 30 25.35 42.32 -1.80
CA ASP A 30 24.02 41.77 -1.61
C ASP A 30 23.04 42.31 -2.66
N VAL A 31 22.34 41.41 -3.34
CA VAL A 31 21.04 41.70 -3.95
C VAL A 31 20.12 40.54 -3.61
N ASP A 32 19.26 40.78 -2.63
CA ASP A 32 18.12 39.95 -2.28
C ASP A 32 17.25 39.70 -3.53
N SER A 33 17.34 38.50 -4.08
CA SER A 33 16.30 37.96 -4.96
C SER A 33 15.41 37.05 -4.14
N ALA A 34 14.46 37.67 -3.45
CA ALA A 34 13.22 37.01 -3.06
C ALA A 34 12.48 36.64 -4.34
N GLY A 35 12.61 35.40 -4.77
CA GLY A 35 12.02 34.91 -6.00
C GLY A 35 11.88 33.40 -5.95
N THR A 36 10.68 32.95 -5.62
CA THR A 36 10.22 31.55 -5.63
C THR A 36 11.06 30.61 -4.78
N ALA A 37 10.65 30.46 -3.51
CA ALA A 37 10.81 29.18 -2.84
C ALA A 37 10.08 28.15 -3.70
N ASP A 38 10.84 27.50 -4.58
CA ASP A 38 10.49 26.21 -5.12
C ASP A 38 10.12 25.37 -3.89
N THR A 39 8.82 25.13 -3.70
CA THR A 39 8.34 24.10 -2.80
C THR A 39 8.75 22.78 -3.44
N SER A 40 10.06 22.51 -3.43
CA SER A 40 10.63 21.22 -3.73
C SER A 40 9.91 20.29 -2.78
N SER A 41 8.97 19.53 -3.34
CA SER A 41 8.18 18.56 -2.62
C SER A 41 9.16 17.67 -1.89
N VAL A 42 9.36 17.94 -0.60
CA VAL A 42 10.35 17.23 0.20
C VAL A 42 9.92 15.78 0.18
N SER A 43 10.69 14.98 -0.58
CA SER A 43 10.35 13.59 -0.85
C SER A 43 10.09 12.87 0.47
N GLN A 44 9.00 12.09 0.54
CA GLN A 44 8.64 11.36 1.76
C GLN A 44 9.73 10.39 2.22
N PHE A 45 10.52 9.88 1.27
CA PHE A 45 11.57 8.91 1.50
C PHE A 45 12.95 9.54 1.32
N SER A 46 13.86 9.25 2.25
CA SER A 46 15.28 9.59 2.09
C SER A 46 15.89 8.85 0.88
N LYS A 47 17.00 9.36 0.33
CA LYS A 47 17.72 8.67 -0.76
C LYS A 47 18.11 7.23 -0.38
N THR A 48 18.54 7.03 0.87
CA THR A 48 18.89 5.70 1.39
C THR A 48 17.67 4.80 1.49
N THR A 49 16.54 5.31 1.98
CA THR A 49 15.29 4.54 2.06
C THR A 49 14.80 4.13 0.68
N LYS A 50 14.81 5.05 -0.31
CA LYS A 50 14.41 4.72 -1.69
C LYS A 50 15.21 3.56 -2.27
N ARG A 51 16.54 3.58 -2.09
CA ARG A 51 17.43 2.51 -2.54
C ARG A 51 17.09 1.16 -1.90
N LYS A 52 16.86 1.12 -0.58
CA LYS A 52 16.42 -0.11 0.11
C LYS A 52 15.10 -0.65 -0.42
N ILE A 53 14.15 0.23 -0.71
CA ILE A 53 12.85 -0.15 -1.29
C ILE A 53 13.05 -0.78 -2.67
N LEU A 54 13.89 -0.19 -3.53
CA LEU A 54 14.21 -0.75 -4.85
C LEU A 54 14.87 -2.14 -4.72
N GLU A 55 15.91 -2.25 -3.90
CA GLU A 55 16.67 -3.50 -3.69
C GLU A 55 15.75 -4.65 -3.24
N ARG A 56 14.77 -4.38 -2.37
CA ARG A 56 13.85 -5.40 -1.86
C ARG A 56 12.70 -5.77 -2.79
N ASN A 57 12.39 -4.93 -3.78
CA ASN A 57 11.21 -5.11 -4.64
C ASN A 57 11.58 -5.36 -6.12
N GLY A 58 12.75 -5.95 -6.37
CA GLY A 58 13.17 -6.36 -7.72
C GLY A 58 13.85 -5.27 -8.55
N GLY A 59 14.38 -4.23 -7.91
CA GLY A 59 15.22 -3.21 -8.56
C GLY A 59 14.47 -2.01 -9.11
N GLU A 60 14.96 -1.44 -10.22
CA GLU A 60 14.50 -0.18 -10.82
C GLU A 60 13.29 -0.32 -11.77
N HIS A 61 12.57 -1.44 -11.64
CA HIS A 61 11.39 -1.75 -12.44
C HIS A 61 10.11 -1.44 -11.67
N CYS A 62 9.08 -1.05 -12.41
CA CYS A 62 7.75 -0.85 -11.89
C CYS A 62 7.22 -2.19 -11.37
N TRP A 63 6.91 -2.24 -10.09
CA TRP A 63 6.34 -3.40 -9.43
C TRP A 63 5.01 -3.85 -10.05
N HIS A 64 4.25 -2.90 -10.59
CA HIS A 64 2.98 -3.18 -11.24
C HIS A 64 3.16 -3.78 -12.64
N CYS A 65 3.72 -3.01 -13.57
CA CYS A 65 3.75 -3.36 -15.00
C CYS A 65 5.13 -3.77 -15.56
N GLY A 66 6.18 -3.79 -14.73
CA GLY A 66 7.55 -4.10 -15.16
C GLY A 66 8.28 -2.99 -15.93
N GLY A 67 7.61 -1.89 -16.28
CA GLY A 67 8.23 -0.76 -16.97
C GLY A 67 9.40 -0.13 -16.19
N GLY A 68 10.42 0.38 -16.87
CA GLY A 68 11.58 1.01 -16.22
C GLY A 68 11.27 2.38 -15.59
N ALA A 69 12.31 2.99 -15.00
CA ALA A 69 12.26 4.30 -14.34
C ALA A 69 11.25 4.35 -13.18
N ALA A 70 11.32 3.37 -12.27
CA ALA A 70 10.44 3.33 -11.12
C ALA A 70 10.75 4.47 -10.11
N GLU A 71 9.70 5.19 -9.74
CA GLU A 71 9.67 6.10 -8.61
C GLU A 71 9.08 5.39 -7.38
N ILE A 72 9.47 5.82 -6.18
CA ILE A 72 8.91 5.25 -4.95
C ILE A 72 7.61 5.96 -4.60
N ALA A 73 6.51 5.26 -4.80
CA ALA A 73 5.17 5.69 -4.42
C ALA A 73 4.89 5.33 -2.95
N PRO A 74 4.37 6.26 -2.13
CA PRO A 74 3.95 5.96 -0.77
C PRO A 74 2.59 5.25 -0.77
N VAL A 75 2.49 4.09 -0.13
CA VAL A 75 1.23 3.35 0.01
C VAL A 75 0.22 4.14 0.84
N ILE A 76 0.68 4.65 1.99
CA ILE A 76 -0.01 5.66 2.78
C ILE A 76 0.64 7.01 2.50
N SER A 77 -0.12 7.90 1.88
CA SER A 77 0.31 9.26 1.50
C SER A 77 0.37 10.19 2.70
N LYS A 78 1.23 11.23 2.65
CA LYS A 78 1.18 12.36 3.60
C LYS A 78 -0.18 13.03 3.71
N LYS A 79 -1.00 12.94 2.64
CA LYS A 79 -2.37 13.50 2.62
C LYS A 79 -3.37 12.63 3.38
N ASP A 80 -3.01 11.41 3.78
CA ASP A 80 -3.88 10.56 4.59
C ASP A 80 -3.83 11.01 6.05
N GLY A 81 -4.81 11.83 6.43
CA GLY A 81 -4.94 12.35 7.80
C GLY A 81 -5.17 11.28 8.87
N SER A 82 -5.54 10.04 8.50
CA SER A 82 -5.78 8.98 9.47
C SER A 82 -4.53 8.18 9.84
N PHE A 83 -3.34 8.54 9.34
CA PHE A 83 -2.12 7.78 9.66
C PHE A 83 -1.89 7.69 11.17
N GLY A 84 -2.01 8.82 11.89
CA GLY A 84 -1.84 8.87 13.34
C GLY A 84 -2.85 7.99 14.09
N ASP A 85 -4.11 7.96 13.64
CA ASP A 85 -5.15 7.13 14.24
C ASP A 85 -4.86 5.64 14.06
N TYR A 86 -4.35 5.24 12.90
CA TYR A 86 -3.98 3.86 12.61
C TYR A 86 -2.77 3.39 13.42
N VAL A 87 -1.77 4.27 13.61
CA VAL A 87 -0.65 4.02 14.52
C VAL A 87 -1.15 3.90 15.97
N ALA A 88 -1.98 4.84 16.42
CA ALA A 88 -2.53 4.82 17.78
C ALA A 88 -3.42 3.59 18.05
N ALA A 89 -4.11 3.09 17.03
CA ALA A 89 -4.91 1.88 17.11
C ALA A 89 -4.10 0.57 17.04
N GLY A 90 -2.78 0.65 16.82
CA GLY A 90 -1.89 -0.51 16.66
C GLY A 90 -2.15 -1.31 15.38
N ILE A 91 -2.67 -0.66 14.32
CA ILE A 91 -3.00 -1.33 13.05
C ILE A 91 -1.79 -1.32 12.09
N LEU A 92 -0.89 -0.35 12.22
CA LEU A 92 0.31 -0.25 11.38
C LEU A 92 1.54 -0.81 12.11
N THR A 93 2.45 -1.40 11.33
CA THR A 93 3.71 -1.99 11.81
C THR A 93 4.89 -1.01 11.82
N PHE A 94 4.64 0.23 11.40
CA PHE A 94 5.60 1.33 11.35
C PHE A 94 4.96 2.63 11.86
N ASP A 95 5.78 3.55 12.35
CA ASP A 95 5.34 4.74 13.10
C ASP A 95 5.60 6.07 12.36
N HIS A 96 6.22 6.02 11.18
CA HIS A 96 6.48 7.20 10.36
C HIS A 96 6.27 6.94 8.86
N LEU A 97 5.79 7.95 8.14
CA LEU A 97 5.43 7.82 6.72
C LEU A 97 6.63 7.50 5.81
N GLY A 98 7.85 7.87 6.21
CA GLY A 98 9.08 7.63 5.45
C GLY A 98 9.66 6.23 5.62
N ASP A 99 8.95 5.30 6.25
CA ASP A 99 9.39 3.92 6.48
C ASP A 99 9.49 3.13 5.16
N GLU A 100 10.47 2.23 5.05
CA GLU A 100 10.68 1.38 3.88
C GLU A 100 9.47 0.47 3.58
N GLN A 101 8.71 0.09 4.61
CA GLN A 101 7.51 -0.73 4.49
C GLN A 101 6.32 0.01 3.87
N ASN A 102 6.41 1.34 3.76
CA ASN A 102 5.35 2.19 3.19
C ASN A 102 5.62 2.55 1.70
N GLY A 103 6.65 2.00 1.08
CA GLY A 103 7.03 2.32 -0.30
C GLY A 103 6.82 1.19 -1.29
N VAL A 104 6.41 1.53 -2.51
CA VAL A 104 6.32 0.62 -3.65
C VAL A 104 6.92 1.26 -4.90
N PRO A 105 7.80 0.59 -5.65
CA PRO A 105 8.38 1.15 -6.87
C PRO A 105 7.38 1.09 -8.04
N LEU A 106 7.04 2.22 -8.64
CA LEU A 106 6.08 2.33 -9.74
C LEU A 106 6.62 3.26 -10.83
N CYS A 107 6.39 2.95 -12.11
CA CYS A 107 6.67 3.90 -13.19
C CYS A 107 5.72 5.11 -13.09
N PRO A 108 6.04 6.26 -13.72
CA PRO A 108 5.25 7.49 -13.58
C PRO A 108 3.75 7.34 -13.87
N SER A 109 3.37 6.52 -14.86
CA SER A 109 1.96 6.26 -15.18
C SER A 109 1.26 5.47 -14.09
N CYS A 110 1.89 4.40 -13.58
CA CYS A 110 1.34 3.60 -12.49
C CYS A 110 1.31 4.38 -11.18
N HIS A 111 2.33 5.20 -10.92
CA HIS A 111 2.41 6.07 -9.75
C HIS A 111 1.24 7.07 -9.71
N ARG A 112 0.98 7.77 -10.83
CA ARG A 112 -0.18 8.68 -10.94
C ARG A 112 -1.51 7.96 -10.77
N ALA A 113 -1.65 6.79 -11.38
CA ALA A 113 -2.87 5.98 -11.27
C ALA A 113 -3.09 5.43 -9.85
N PHE A 114 -2.00 5.15 -9.14
CA PHE A 114 -2.02 4.72 -7.75
C PHE A 114 -2.40 5.86 -6.81
N ASP A 115 -1.80 7.05 -6.98
CA ASP A 115 -1.96 8.20 -6.07
C ASP A 115 -3.37 8.80 -6.04
N ASP A 116 -4.14 8.68 -7.13
CA ASP A 116 -5.50 9.22 -7.25
C ASP A 116 -6.49 8.47 -6.33
N LEU A 117 -6.71 8.99 -5.12
CA LEU A 117 -7.64 8.40 -4.14
C LEU A 117 -9.12 8.51 -4.54
N ASN A 118 -9.48 9.52 -5.34
CA ASN A 118 -10.87 9.76 -5.71
C ASN A 118 -11.30 8.85 -6.86
N ASN A 119 -10.38 8.58 -7.78
CA ASN A 119 -10.59 7.70 -8.91
C ASN A 119 -9.34 6.82 -9.11
N PRO A 120 -9.07 5.85 -8.24
CA PRO A 120 -7.86 5.04 -8.33
C PRO A 120 -7.84 4.23 -9.62
N GLY A 121 -6.70 4.24 -10.32
CA GLY A 121 -6.48 3.34 -11.45
C GLY A 121 -5.79 2.05 -11.06
N LEU A 122 -5.07 2.06 -9.92
CA LEU A 122 -4.30 0.94 -9.42
C LEU A 122 -4.57 0.72 -7.93
N ILE A 123 -4.82 -0.53 -7.56
CA ILE A 123 -4.80 -1.02 -6.18
C ILE A 123 -4.08 -2.38 -6.15
N PHE A 124 -3.51 -2.72 -5.00
CA PHE A 124 -3.12 -4.09 -4.72
C PHE A 124 -3.60 -4.56 -3.35
N ILE A 125 -3.89 -5.85 -3.24
CA ILE A 125 -4.54 -6.49 -2.09
C ILE A 125 -3.76 -7.76 -1.73
N PRO A 126 -3.51 -8.06 -0.45
CA PRO A 126 -2.88 -9.34 -0.07
C PRO A 126 -3.61 -10.53 -0.68
N SER A 127 -2.87 -11.51 -1.20
CA SER A 127 -3.48 -12.63 -1.93
C SER A 127 -4.32 -13.55 -1.03
N GLU A 128 -3.99 -13.59 0.26
CA GLU A 128 -4.59 -14.48 1.26
C GLU A 128 -5.29 -13.66 2.35
N LEU A 129 -6.42 -13.03 2.02
CA LEU A 129 -7.20 -12.21 2.97
C LEU A 129 -7.70 -13.01 4.19
N GLU A 130 -7.95 -14.31 4.02
CA GLU A 130 -8.42 -15.20 5.09
C GLU A 130 -7.43 -15.31 6.25
N TYR A 131 -6.13 -15.24 5.95
CA TYR A 131 -5.08 -15.21 6.96
C TYR A 131 -5.23 -14.00 7.88
N PHE A 132 -5.48 -12.82 7.31
CA PHE A 132 -5.65 -11.58 8.07
C PHE A 132 -6.94 -11.58 8.92
N VAL A 133 -8.02 -12.14 8.38
CA VAL A 133 -9.29 -12.33 9.10
C VAL A 133 -9.08 -13.25 10.30
N SER A 134 -8.49 -14.42 10.07
CA SER A 134 -8.20 -15.41 11.11
C SER A 134 -7.25 -14.85 12.18
N PHE A 135 -6.24 -14.09 11.76
CA PHE A 135 -5.28 -13.45 12.65
C PHE A 135 -5.96 -12.46 13.59
N GLU A 136 -6.77 -11.55 13.07
CA GLU A 136 -7.48 -10.54 13.87
C GLU A 136 -8.49 -11.18 14.82
N LEU A 137 -9.20 -12.24 14.40
CA LEU A 137 -10.11 -12.97 15.29
C LEU A 137 -9.37 -13.60 16.47
N LYS A 138 -8.22 -14.23 16.21
CA LYS A 138 -7.37 -14.83 17.25
C LYS A 138 -6.78 -13.76 18.18
N ASP A 139 -6.24 -12.68 17.63
CA ASP A 139 -5.71 -11.55 18.40
C ASP A 139 -6.81 -10.96 19.30
N TYR A 140 -7.98 -10.69 18.76
CA TYR A 140 -9.11 -10.13 19.51
C TYR A 140 -9.51 -11.03 20.70
N GLN A 141 -9.61 -12.33 20.48
CA GLN A 141 -9.92 -13.30 21.54
C GLN A 141 -8.84 -13.31 22.62
N ASN A 142 -7.56 -13.36 22.22
CA ASN A 142 -6.44 -13.30 23.14
C ASN A 142 -6.47 -12.03 24.00
N ARG A 143 -6.74 -10.87 23.40
CA ARG A 143 -6.83 -9.61 24.12
C ARG A 143 -7.96 -9.61 25.16
N ILE A 144 -9.12 -10.20 24.84
CA ILE A 144 -10.22 -10.37 25.80
C ILE A 144 -9.79 -11.26 26.97
N GLU A 145 -9.20 -12.42 26.69
CA GLU A 145 -8.80 -13.38 27.72
C GLU A 145 -7.71 -12.84 28.65
N THR A 146 -6.71 -12.16 28.09
CA THR A 146 -5.66 -11.50 28.87
C THR A 146 -6.24 -10.37 29.71
N ALA A 147 -7.16 -9.58 29.17
CA ALA A 147 -7.82 -8.51 29.91
C ALA A 147 -8.68 -9.05 31.06
N GLY A 148 -9.39 -10.17 30.86
CA GLY A 148 -10.14 -10.84 31.92
C GLY A 148 -9.25 -11.39 33.03
N ARG A 149 -8.04 -11.88 32.71
CA ARG A 149 -7.08 -12.43 33.69
C ARG A 149 -6.29 -11.38 34.44
N HIS A 150 -5.89 -10.30 33.77
CA HIS A 150 -4.91 -9.34 34.30
C HIS A 150 -5.49 -7.93 34.51
N GLY A 151 -6.73 -7.67 34.10
CA GLY A 151 -7.39 -6.36 34.22
C GLY A 151 -6.90 -5.30 33.22
N ASP A 152 -5.79 -5.53 32.53
CA ASP A 152 -5.23 -4.65 31.51
C ASP A 152 -5.48 -5.23 30.10
N ILE A 153 -5.96 -4.40 29.16
CA ILE A 153 -6.12 -4.79 27.75
C ILE A 153 -4.76 -4.71 27.06
N PRO A 154 -4.19 -5.84 26.58
CA PRO A 154 -2.91 -5.80 25.88
C PRO A 154 -3.05 -5.07 24.53
N PRO A 155 -1.93 -4.52 24.00
CA PRO A 155 -1.93 -3.85 22.70
C PRO A 155 -2.36 -4.81 21.58
N ARG A 156 -3.03 -4.27 20.56
CA ARG A 156 -3.38 -5.01 19.33
C ARG A 156 -2.11 -5.48 18.63
N MET A 157 -2.11 -6.73 18.17
CA MET A 157 -1.11 -7.20 17.22
C MET A 157 -1.68 -7.25 15.81
N VAL A 158 -0.81 -7.06 14.82
CA VAL A 158 -1.15 -7.21 13.41
C VAL A 158 -0.07 -8.01 12.68
N PRO A 159 -0.39 -8.66 11.55
CA PRO A 159 0.63 -9.38 10.79
C PRO A 159 1.70 -8.44 10.25
N THR A 160 2.96 -8.76 10.53
CA THR A 160 4.12 -8.10 9.92
C THR A 160 4.39 -8.66 8.52
N PRO A 161 5.21 -7.98 7.68
CA PRO A 161 5.65 -8.53 6.40
C PRO A 161 6.29 -9.93 6.55
N GLU A 162 7.09 -10.14 7.60
CA GLU A 162 7.78 -11.40 7.89
C GLU A 162 6.78 -12.50 8.24
N MET A 163 5.83 -12.21 9.14
CA MET A 163 4.79 -13.17 9.54
C MET A 163 3.94 -13.60 8.33
N TYR A 164 3.63 -12.67 7.44
CA TYR A 164 2.87 -12.96 6.23
C TYR A 164 3.70 -13.80 5.23
N SER A 165 4.97 -13.44 5.03
CA SER A 165 5.91 -14.22 4.22
C SER A 165 6.05 -15.67 4.72
N GLU A 166 6.24 -15.86 6.03
CA GLU A 166 6.34 -17.19 6.65
C GLU A 166 5.07 -18.01 6.46
N TYR A 167 3.90 -17.40 6.60
CA TYR A 167 2.62 -18.05 6.33
C TYR A 167 2.53 -18.57 4.88
N LEU A 168 2.93 -17.75 3.91
CA LEU A 168 2.91 -18.11 2.48
C LEU A 168 3.90 -19.24 2.15
N LYS A 169 5.08 -19.24 2.78
CA LYS A 169 6.07 -20.33 2.63
C LYS A 169 5.54 -21.65 3.21
N ARG A 170 4.97 -21.60 4.42
CA ARG A 170 4.42 -22.79 5.10
C ARG A 170 3.23 -23.40 4.34
N THR A 171 2.45 -22.58 3.66
CA THR A 171 1.30 -23.04 2.86
C THR A 171 1.68 -23.43 1.43
N THR A 172 2.98 -23.47 1.10
CA THR A 172 3.52 -23.80 -0.23
C THR A 172 2.95 -22.90 -1.34
N ARG A 173 2.55 -21.67 -0.98
CA ARG A 173 2.07 -20.65 -1.94
C ARG A 173 3.21 -19.85 -2.54
N MET A 174 4.40 -19.93 -1.95
CA MET A 174 5.57 -19.14 -2.30
C MET A 174 6.85 -19.97 -2.07
N SER A 175 7.88 -19.72 -2.90
CA SER A 175 9.20 -20.34 -2.75
C SER A 175 9.81 -20.03 -1.37
N SER A 176 10.58 -20.98 -0.82
CA SER A 176 11.32 -20.79 0.44
C SER A 176 12.31 -19.63 0.38
N GLU A 177 12.85 -19.35 -0.80
CA GLU A 177 13.84 -18.28 -1.06
C GLU A 177 13.20 -16.91 -1.27
N ALA A 178 11.90 -16.85 -1.62
CA ALA A 178 11.24 -15.58 -1.87
C ALA A 178 11.16 -14.74 -0.59
N THR A 179 11.19 -13.42 -0.75
CA THR A 179 11.02 -12.47 0.36
C THR A 179 9.81 -11.59 0.08
N GLY A 180 9.08 -11.21 1.13
CA GLY A 180 7.87 -10.41 1.04
C GLY A 180 6.57 -11.22 1.00
N GLY A 181 5.46 -10.52 0.80
CA GLY A 181 4.13 -11.10 0.66
C GLY A 181 3.67 -11.14 -0.80
N LEU A 182 2.67 -11.98 -1.10
CA LEU A 182 2.00 -12.02 -2.40
C LEU A 182 0.78 -11.10 -2.41
N TYR A 183 0.65 -10.30 -3.46
CA TYR A 183 -0.42 -9.32 -3.60
C TYR A 183 -1.06 -9.38 -4.99
N TRP A 184 -2.37 -9.51 -5.03
CA TRP A 184 -3.12 -9.32 -6.27
C TRP A 184 -3.05 -7.85 -6.68
N ARG A 185 -2.66 -7.62 -7.92
CA ARG A 185 -2.52 -6.29 -8.53
C ARG A 185 -3.72 -6.07 -9.44
N TYR A 186 -4.51 -5.03 -9.18
CA TYR A 186 -5.72 -4.72 -9.95
C TYR A 186 -5.56 -3.42 -10.73
N THR A 187 -5.85 -3.51 -12.03
CA THR A 187 -6.10 -2.33 -12.86
C THR A 187 -7.59 -2.02 -12.78
N LEU A 188 -7.94 -0.89 -12.16
CA LEU A 188 -9.33 -0.48 -11.94
C LEU A 188 -9.88 0.43 -13.05
N ARG A 189 -8.98 1.13 -13.77
CA ARG A 189 -9.30 1.91 -14.95
C ARG A 189 -8.17 1.80 -15.96
N ASP A 190 -8.46 2.00 -17.24
CA ASP A 190 -7.41 2.11 -18.23
C ASP A 190 -6.71 3.47 -18.09
N PHE A 191 -5.44 3.44 -17.68
CA PHE A 191 -4.56 4.60 -17.57
C PHE A 191 -3.29 4.43 -18.39
N PHE A 192 -3.21 3.37 -19.20
CA PHE A 192 -2.05 3.10 -20.01
C PHE A 192 -2.06 3.97 -21.28
N PRO A 193 -0.89 4.33 -21.83
CA PRO A 193 -0.84 5.06 -23.10
C PRO A 193 -1.56 4.31 -24.21
N VAL A 194 -2.24 5.04 -25.10
CA VAL A 194 -3.01 4.46 -26.23
C VAL A 194 -2.18 3.52 -27.11
N HIS A 195 -0.87 3.78 -27.20
CA HIS A 195 0.09 3.02 -28.00
C HIS A 195 0.93 2.02 -27.19
N ALA A 196 0.63 1.82 -25.91
CA ALA A 196 1.34 0.82 -25.13
C ALA A 196 0.95 -0.59 -25.62
N ASN A 197 1.92 -1.52 -25.59
CA ASN A 197 1.66 -2.90 -26.01
C ASN A 197 0.65 -3.54 -25.05
N LYS A 198 -0.57 -3.75 -25.54
CA LYS A 198 -1.70 -4.30 -24.78
C LYS A 198 -1.52 -5.75 -24.36
N GLU A 199 -0.57 -6.48 -24.95
CA GLU A 199 -0.24 -7.85 -24.53
C GLU A 199 0.38 -7.89 -23.12
N PHE A 200 1.06 -6.81 -22.72
CA PHE A 200 1.67 -6.65 -21.40
C PHE A 200 0.81 -5.80 -20.45
N ILE A 201 -0.27 -5.22 -20.96
CA ILE A 201 -1.23 -4.46 -20.17
C ILE A 201 -2.31 -5.44 -19.73
N PRO A 202 -2.36 -5.81 -18.45
CA PRO A 202 -3.55 -6.47 -17.95
C PRO A 202 -4.66 -5.45 -18.06
N GLY A 203 -5.70 -5.82 -18.79
CA GLY A 203 -6.93 -5.05 -18.84
C GLY A 203 -7.55 -4.89 -17.45
N LEU A 204 -8.83 -4.55 -17.42
CA LEU A 204 -9.53 -4.42 -16.13
C LEU A 204 -9.48 -5.73 -15.35
N GLY A 205 -9.17 -5.63 -14.05
CA GLY A 205 -9.10 -6.78 -13.16
C GLY A 205 -7.67 -7.16 -12.73
N PRO A 206 -7.48 -8.39 -12.20
CA PRO A 206 -6.22 -8.82 -11.65
C PRO A 206 -5.19 -9.14 -12.74
N PHE A 207 -3.92 -8.95 -12.42
CA PHE A 207 -2.82 -9.57 -13.17
C PHE A 207 -2.93 -11.09 -13.10
N LYS A 208 -2.37 -11.78 -14.10
CA LYS A 208 -2.32 -13.25 -14.16
C LYS A 208 -1.71 -13.85 -12.88
N GLU A 209 -0.71 -13.16 -12.32
CA GLU A 209 0.01 -13.63 -11.14
C GLU A 209 0.10 -12.52 -10.08
N PRO A 210 0.01 -12.87 -8.78
CA PRO A 210 0.29 -11.96 -7.69
C PRO A 210 1.73 -11.41 -7.77
N GLY A 211 1.94 -10.16 -7.36
CA GLY A 211 3.27 -9.56 -7.23
C GLY A 211 3.85 -9.77 -5.82
N LEU A 212 5.17 -9.93 -5.73
CA LEU A 212 5.90 -9.97 -4.45
C LEU A 212 6.20 -8.56 -3.96
N TRP A 213 5.70 -8.18 -2.78
CA TRP A 213 5.99 -6.87 -2.18
C TRP A 213 6.44 -7.02 -0.73
N ASN A 214 7.49 -6.28 -0.36
CA ASN A 214 8.17 -6.41 0.92
C ASN A 214 7.72 -5.37 1.96
N GLY A 215 6.62 -4.66 1.70
CA GLY A 215 6.09 -3.68 2.64
C GLY A 215 5.01 -4.21 3.57
N ALA A 216 4.48 -3.32 4.40
CA ALA A 216 3.52 -3.63 5.45
C ALA A 216 2.18 -4.08 4.86
N PRO A 217 1.72 -5.32 5.10
CA PRO A 217 0.43 -5.78 4.60
C PRO A 217 -0.73 -4.90 5.06
N THR A 218 -0.66 -4.35 6.28
CA THR A 218 -1.70 -3.48 6.83
C THR A 218 -1.75 -2.10 6.16
N ALA A 219 -0.65 -1.62 5.55
CA ALA A 219 -0.67 -0.43 4.71
C ALA A 219 -1.40 -0.69 3.39
N ALA A 220 -1.18 -1.85 2.77
CA ALA A 220 -1.95 -2.26 1.59
C ALA A 220 -3.45 -2.39 1.92
N LEU A 221 -3.78 -3.01 3.06
CA LEU A 221 -5.17 -3.12 3.54
C LEU A 221 -5.79 -1.74 3.83
N ARG A 222 -5.06 -0.82 4.46
CA ARG A 222 -5.50 0.58 4.65
C ARG A 222 -5.90 1.21 3.33
N ARG A 223 -5.04 1.09 2.31
CA ARG A 223 -5.32 1.61 0.96
C ARG A 223 -6.56 0.95 0.36
N ALA A 224 -6.69 -0.37 0.50
CA ALA A 224 -7.86 -1.09 0.03
C ALA A 224 -9.16 -0.62 0.70
N PHE A 225 -9.15 -0.37 2.00
CA PHE A 225 -10.33 0.13 2.72
C PHE A 225 -10.78 1.52 2.29
N GLN A 226 -9.86 2.37 1.81
CA GLN A 226 -10.22 3.67 1.23
C GLN A 226 -10.99 3.49 -0.08
N ILE A 227 -10.55 2.53 -0.90
CA ILE A 227 -11.05 2.34 -2.26
C ILE A 227 -12.40 1.63 -2.27
N ILE A 228 -12.59 0.57 -1.47
CA ILE A 228 -13.86 -0.20 -1.44
C ILE A 228 -15.06 0.61 -0.92
N GLY A 229 -14.86 1.83 -0.42
CA GLY A 229 -15.96 2.74 -0.08
C GLY A 229 -16.63 3.38 -1.30
N ASN A 230 -15.99 3.30 -2.47
CA ASN A 230 -16.51 3.90 -3.70
C ASN A 230 -17.37 2.87 -4.48
N PRO A 231 -18.66 3.15 -4.73
CA PRO A 231 -19.55 2.24 -5.45
C PRO A 231 -19.19 2.05 -6.93
N THR A 232 -18.31 2.88 -7.50
CA THR A 232 -17.89 2.78 -8.90
C THR A 232 -16.70 1.85 -9.11
N VAL A 233 -16.15 1.24 -8.05
CA VAL A 233 -15.01 0.34 -8.16
C VAL A 233 -15.45 -0.97 -8.83
N GLN A 234 -14.79 -1.32 -9.92
CA GLN A 234 -15.01 -2.55 -10.68
C GLN A 234 -13.70 -3.35 -10.77
N GLY A 235 -13.80 -4.63 -11.14
CA GLY A 235 -12.64 -5.49 -11.41
C GLY A 235 -12.08 -6.25 -10.19
N ILE A 236 -12.49 -5.91 -8.97
CA ILE A 236 -12.17 -6.70 -7.77
C ILE A 236 -13.25 -7.78 -7.58
N PRO A 237 -12.88 -9.07 -7.45
CA PRO A 237 -13.83 -10.15 -7.20
C PRO A 237 -14.68 -9.92 -5.94
N GLU A 238 -15.98 -10.22 -6.02
CA GLU A 238 -16.95 -10.03 -4.92
C GLU A 238 -16.49 -10.69 -3.62
N ARG A 239 -15.99 -11.93 -3.70
CA ARG A 239 -15.44 -12.64 -2.54
C ARG A 239 -14.34 -11.85 -1.80
N GLN A 240 -13.46 -11.17 -2.52
CA GLN A 240 -12.41 -10.36 -1.89
C GLN A 240 -12.97 -9.07 -1.30
N LEU A 241 -13.96 -8.46 -1.95
CA LEU A 241 -14.68 -7.31 -1.40
C LEU A 241 -15.34 -7.67 -0.06
N ASP A 242 -16.02 -8.81 0.02
CA ASP A 242 -16.64 -9.31 1.25
C ASP A 242 -15.61 -9.56 2.37
N GLN A 243 -14.46 -10.15 2.03
CA GLN A 243 -13.37 -10.36 2.99
C GLN A 243 -12.77 -9.03 3.47
N LEU A 244 -12.57 -8.05 2.58
CA LEU A 244 -12.11 -6.72 2.96
C LEU A 244 -13.11 -5.98 3.84
N LEU A 245 -14.41 -6.06 3.53
CA LEU A 245 -15.47 -5.49 4.35
C LEU A 245 -15.52 -6.15 5.73
N THR A 246 -15.37 -7.47 5.78
CA THR A 246 -15.28 -8.23 7.03
C THR A 246 -14.09 -7.77 7.85
N LEU A 247 -12.89 -7.71 7.25
CA LEU A 247 -11.68 -7.30 7.94
C LEU A 247 -11.75 -5.85 8.44
N ARG A 248 -12.33 -4.94 7.65
CA ARG A 248 -12.60 -3.55 8.07
C ARG A 248 -13.51 -3.51 9.31
N LYS A 249 -14.57 -4.32 9.34
CA LYS A 249 -15.45 -4.44 10.52
C LYS A 249 -14.70 -4.99 11.73
N LEU A 250 -13.82 -5.98 11.54
CA LEU A 250 -13.00 -6.54 12.61
C LEU A 250 -12.03 -5.50 13.20
N TYR A 251 -11.31 -4.76 12.35
CA TYR A 251 -10.40 -3.71 12.82
C TYR A 251 -11.10 -2.58 13.56
N ALA A 252 -12.36 -2.28 13.22
CA ALA A 252 -13.16 -1.29 13.93
C ALA A 252 -13.64 -1.75 15.32
N ARG A 253 -13.54 -3.04 15.66
CA ARG A 253 -14.00 -3.56 16.96
C ARG A 253 -13.16 -2.99 18.10
N LYS A 254 -13.84 -2.56 19.16
CA LYS A 254 -13.25 -2.12 20.42
C LYS A 254 -13.56 -3.13 21.51
N ILE A 255 -12.58 -3.39 22.38
CA ILE A 255 -12.80 -4.13 23.61
C ILE A 255 -13.26 -3.11 24.65
N THR A 256 -14.53 -3.17 25.05
CA THR A 256 -15.08 -2.32 26.10
C THR A 256 -14.91 -3.00 27.46
N PRO A 257 -14.55 -2.26 28.52
CA PRO A 257 -14.43 -2.83 29.87
C PRO A 257 -15.69 -3.57 30.35
N THR A 258 -16.88 -3.16 29.88
CA THR A 258 -18.15 -3.83 30.19
C THR A 258 -18.20 -5.28 29.70
N LEU A 259 -17.54 -5.60 28.58
CA LEU A 259 -17.45 -7.00 28.09
C LEU A 259 -16.63 -7.88 29.04
N LEU A 260 -15.72 -7.29 29.83
CA LEU A 260 -14.86 -8.03 30.77
C LEU A 260 -15.60 -8.35 32.09
N LEU A 261 -16.62 -7.56 32.45
CA LEU A 261 -17.41 -7.76 33.66
C LEU A 261 -18.59 -8.74 33.48
N GLY A 262 -18.96 -9.05 32.23
CA GLY A 262 -20.15 -9.84 31.88
C GLY A 262 -19.99 -11.36 31.90
N HIS A 263 -18.80 -11.91 32.19
CA HIS A 263 -18.58 -13.36 32.23
C HIS A 263 -19.15 -14.08 33.47
N GLY A 264 -19.94 -13.37 34.31
CA GLY A 264 -20.69 -13.94 35.43
C GLY A 264 -22.15 -14.30 35.15
N GLU A 265 -22.73 -13.87 34.02
CA GLU A 265 -24.11 -14.23 33.63
C GLU A 265 -24.10 -14.82 32.22
N ALA A 266 -24.72 -16.00 32.09
CA ALA A 266 -24.76 -16.77 30.86
C ALA A 266 -25.33 -15.95 29.69
N ALA A 267 -24.46 -15.52 28.77
CA ALA A 267 -24.86 -14.87 27.54
C ALA A 267 -25.21 -15.90 26.45
N PRO A 268 -26.22 -15.65 25.60
CA PRO A 268 -26.68 -16.60 24.59
C PRO A 268 -25.68 -16.77 23.44
N SER A 269 -25.36 -18.02 23.13
CA SER A 269 -24.63 -18.46 21.94
C SER A 269 -25.35 -18.05 20.64
N ALA A 270 -24.98 -16.91 20.05
CA ALA A 270 -25.43 -16.53 18.71
C ALA A 270 -24.47 -15.56 17.99
N TYR A 271 -23.24 -16.00 17.70
CA TYR A 271 -22.46 -15.44 16.59
C TYR A 271 -21.74 -16.57 15.84
N ARG A 272 -22.51 -17.40 15.13
CA ARG A 272 -21.96 -18.18 14.01
C ARG A 272 -21.85 -17.24 12.81
N ILE A 273 -20.66 -16.67 12.61
CA ILE A 273 -20.29 -16.15 11.29
C ILE A 273 -20.10 -17.40 10.42
N GLY A 274 -21.05 -17.66 9.53
CA GLY A 274 -20.99 -18.75 8.56
C GLY A 274 -19.86 -18.50 7.57
N ILE A 275 -18.66 -18.98 7.87
CA ILE A 275 -17.65 -19.21 6.85
C ILE A 275 -18.06 -20.52 6.18
N THR A 276 -18.77 -20.42 5.06
CA THR A 276 -19.12 -21.57 4.23
C THR A 276 -17.84 -22.10 3.57
N GLN A 277 -17.18 -23.05 4.21
CA GLN A 277 -16.16 -23.88 3.56
C GLN A 277 -16.89 -24.81 2.58
N ASN A 278 -16.85 -24.48 1.29
CA ASN A 278 -17.29 -25.39 0.24
C ASN A 278 -16.06 -26.22 -0.19
N GLN A 279 -15.99 -27.47 0.25
CA GLN A 279 -15.05 -28.48 -0.23
C GLN A 279 -15.81 -29.78 -0.55
N ASN A 280 -15.36 -30.43 -1.63
CA ASN A 280 -15.78 -31.71 -2.26
C ASN A 280 -16.69 -31.52 -3.48
N ALA A 281 -16.15 -31.67 -4.70
CA ALA A 281 -15.96 -32.93 -5.47
C ALA A 281 -17.27 -33.34 -6.15
N GLY A 282 -17.39 -33.72 -7.43
CA GLY A 282 -16.53 -34.10 -8.55
C GLY A 282 -17.47 -34.79 -9.56
N ASP A 283 -17.20 -34.67 -10.87
CA ASP A 283 -17.69 -35.46 -12.03
C ASP A 283 -19.22 -35.70 -12.20
N GLU A 284 -19.90 -35.45 -13.32
CA GLU A 284 -19.67 -35.83 -14.72
C GLU A 284 -20.67 -35.07 -15.67
N PRO A 285 -20.56 -35.19 -17.02
CA PRO A 285 -21.12 -34.24 -17.98
C PRO A 285 -22.51 -34.64 -18.50
N ILE A 286 -23.37 -33.65 -18.77
CA ILE A 286 -24.57 -33.84 -19.59
C ILE A 286 -24.51 -32.95 -20.83
N THR A 287 -24.41 -33.64 -21.96
CA THR A 287 -24.62 -33.20 -23.33
C THR A 287 -26.02 -32.59 -23.51
N ALA A 288 -26.11 -31.37 -24.05
CA ALA A 288 -27.30 -30.92 -24.76
C ALA A 288 -26.92 -29.94 -25.87
N VAL A 289 -27.31 -30.31 -27.08
CA VAL A 289 -27.06 -29.66 -28.36
C VAL A 289 -28.24 -28.74 -28.70
N LEU A 290 -27.93 -27.45 -28.94
CA LEU A 290 -28.49 -26.48 -29.93
C LEU A 290 -30.03 -26.18 -29.94
N PRO A 291 -30.50 -25.00 -30.44
CA PRO A 291 -29.95 -24.31 -31.60
C PRO A 291 -29.84 -22.77 -31.61
N ILE A 292 -29.04 -22.40 -32.61
CA ILE A 292 -28.81 -21.12 -33.26
C ILE A 292 -30.12 -20.36 -33.55
N ALA A 293 -30.12 -19.06 -33.25
CA ALA A 293 -30.95 -18.09 -33.95
C ALA A 293 -30.13 -16.81 -34.19
N SER A 294 -29.75 -16.63 -35.45
CA SER A 294 -29.20 -15.40 -36.02
C SER A 294 -30.27 -14.30 -36.05
N GLY A 295 -29.91 -13.11 -35.62
CA GLY A 295 -30.74 -11.90 -35.75
C GLY A 295 -29.89 -10.65 -35.83
N ARG A 296 -29.44 -10.31 -37.04
CA ARG A 296 -28.88 -9.01 -37.41
C ARG A 296 -30.03 -8.00 -37.51
N THR A 297 -29.93 -6.86 -36.84
CA THR A 297 -30.54 -5.62 -37.36
C THR A 297 -29.79 -4.38 -36.86
N GLU A 298 -29.39 -3.61 -37.86
CA GLU A 298 -28.76 -2.29 -38.00
C GLU A 298 -28.98 -1.17 -36.96
N PRO A 299 -28.15 -0.10 -37.00
CA PRO A 299 -27.92 0.85 -35.91
C PRO A 299 -28.81 2.11 -35.99
N GLY A 300 -29.31 2.55 -34.83
CA GLY A 300 -30.12 3.76 -34.69
C GLY A 300 -29.44 4.86 -33.86
N THR A 301 -29.09 5.96 -34.53
CA THR A 301 -29.15 7.36 -34.05
C THR A 301 -28.40 7.79 -32.78
N LEU A 302 -27.16 8.24 -33.00
CA LEU A 302 -26.68 9.62 -32.77
C LEU A 302 -27.43 10.48 -31.72
N TRP A 303 -27.01 10.44 -30.46
CA TRP A 303 -27.33 11.47 -29.46
C TRP A 303 -26.24 12.56 -29.44
N LYS A 304 -26.57 13.73 -30.00
CA LYS A 304 -25.82 14.98 -29.84
C LYS A 304 -26.30 15.67 -28.56
N CYS A 305 -25.53 15.61 -27.49
CA CYS A 305 -25.70 16.50 -26.34
C CYS A 305 -25.11 17.87 -26.66
N ARG A 306 -25.97 18.89 -26.78
CA ARG A 306 -25.59 20.30 -26.77
C ARG A 306 -25.16 20.69 -25.36
N HIS A 307 -23.92 21.16 -25.21
CA HIS A 307 -23.52 21.97 -24.07
C HIS A 307 -23.87 23.44 -24.37
N ALA A 308 -24.89 23.96 -23.72
CA ALA A 308 -25.11 25.39 -23.59
C ALA A 308 -24.44 25.85 -22.29
N GLY A 309 -23.44 26.72 -22.43
CA GLY A 309 -22.79 27.39 -21.31
C GLY A 309 -23.70 28.45 -20.71
N THR A 310 -23.60 28.61 -19.39
CA THR A 310 -23.91 29.86 -18.70
C THR A 310 -22.90 30.04 -17.58
N ASN A 311 -22.04 31.04 -17.76
CA ASN A 311 -21.22 31.63 -16.72
C ASN A 311 -22.12 32.52 -15.86
N THR A 312 -22.09 32.36 -14.53
CA THR A 312 -22.32 33.49 -13.62
C THR A 312 -21.48 33.30 -12.36
N PRO A 313 -20.71 34.32 -11.92
CA PRO A 313 -19.94 34.26 -10.70
C PRO A 313 -20.78 34.78 -9.53
N LEU A 314 -20.66 34.13 -8.36
CA LEU A 314 -21.05 34.78 -7.11
C LEU A 314 -19.97 34.53 -6.05
N SER A 315 -19.42 35.65 -5.59
CA SER A 315 -18.65 35.80 -4.37
C SER A 315 -19.51 35.51 -3.16
N GLU A 316 -18.94 34.90 -2.12
CA GLU A 316 -19.07 35.46 -0.76
C GLU A 316 -18.05 34.87 0.19
N ALA A 317 -17.50 35.77 0.99
CA ALA A 317 -16.49 35.56 1.99
C ALA A 317 -17.08 34.93 3.26
N ALA A 318 -16.34 34.02 3.88
CA ALA A 318 -16.51 33.71 5.30
C ALA A 318 -15.14 33.40 5.91
N ALA A 319 -14.61 34.39 6.61
CA ALA A 319 -13.50 34.26 7.52
C ALA A 319 -13.87 33.30 8.67
N ARG A 320 -13.01 32.32 8.96
CA ARG A 320 -12.97 31.66 10.28
C ARG A 320 -11.53 31.42 10.72
N SER A 321 -11.21 32.17 11.76
CA SER A 321 -10.23 32.05 12.83
C SER A 321 -9.45 30.74 12.89
N SER A 322 -8.13 30.86 12.83
CA SER A 322 -7.17 29.84 13.25
C SER A 322 -7.01 29.90 14.77
N GLU A 323 -7.45 28.85 15.47
CA GLU A 323 -7.07 28.60 16.86
C GLU A 323 -6.05 27.46 16.89
N THR A 324 -4.87 27.81 17.38
CA THR A 324 -3.76 26.93 17.71
C THR A 324 -4.13 26.03 18.88
N SER A 325 -4.41 24.75 18.62
CA SER A 325 -4.60 23.74 19.66
C SER A 325 -3.27 23.08 20.01
N THR A 326 -2.82 23.36 21.22
CA THR A 326 -1.64 22.82 21.89
C THR A 326 -1.85 21.37 22.34
N ASP A 327 -1.00 20.48 21.83
CA ASP A 327 -0.35 19.35 22.50
C ASP A 327 -1.13 18.63 23.64
N SER A 328 -2.11 17.79 23.27
CA SER A 328 -2.79 16.87 24.18
C SER A 328 -2.06 15.53 24.26
N LYS A 329 -1.08 15.41 25.15
CA LYS A 329 -0.42 14.13 25.48
C LYS A 329 -1.40 13.23 26.24
N SER A 330 -1.85 12.14 25.61
CA SER A 330 -2.68 11.11 26.25
C SER A 330 -1.85 10.26 27.23
N PRO A 331 -2.26 10.10 28.51
CA PRO A 331 -1.47 9.40 29.54
C PRO A 331 -1.31 7.89 29.36
N GLN A 332 -2.06 7.24 28.45
CA GLN A 332 -2.02 5.78 28.31
C GLN A 332 -0.77 5.24 27.61
N LEU A 333 0.01 6.10 26.93
CA LEU A 333 1.24 5.71 26.22
C LEU A 333 2.52 5.70 27.08
N LEU A 334 2.44 6.05 28.36
CA LEU A 334 3.60 6.01 29.28
C LEU A 334 3.84 4.64 29.91
N LYS A 335 2.82 3.76 29.97
CA LYS A 335 2.93 2.43 30.61
C LYS A 335 3.61 1.38 29.72
N TYR A 336 3.59 1.58 28.40
CA TYR A 336 4.28 0.74 27.42
C TYR A 336 5.31 1.59 26.71
N GLY A 337 6.57 1.50 27.16
CA GLY A 337 7.64 2.40 26.74
C GLY A 337 7.73 2.58 25.23
N ARG A 338 8.11 3.79 24.81
CA ARG A 338 8.45 4.25 23.44
C ARG A 338 9.50 3.41 22.69
N ARG A 339 9.86 2.22 23.20
CA ARG A 339 10.91 1.33 22.71
C ARG A 339 10.49 -0.14 22.71
N ALA A 340 9.20 -0.47 22.79
CA ALA A 340 8.77 -1.81 22.41
C ALA A 340 8.90 -1.93 20.88
N SER A 341 10.13 -2.19 20.42
CA SER A 341 10.43 -2.57 19.04
C SER A 341 9.46 -3.67 18.62
N THR A 342 9.05 -3.67 17.35
CA THR A 342 8.27 -4.74 16.70
C THR A 342 8.85 -6.13 17.04
N GLU A 343 10.17 -6.20 17.23
CA GLU A 343 10.92 -7.37 17.69
C GLU A 343 10.54 -7.86 19.10
N SER A 344 10.27 -6.96 20.05
CA SER A 344 9.81 -7.29 21.39
C SER A 344 8.38 -7.86 21.37
N ASN A 345 7.54 -7.38 20.45
CA ASN A 345 6.20 -7.92 20.26
C ASN A 345 6.23 -9.30 19.59
N ILE A 346 7.13 -9.51 18.63
CA ILE A 346 7.38 -10.81 17.99
C ILE A 346 7.85 -11.85 19.02
N GLN A 347 8.84 -11.52 19.85
CA GLN A 347 9.33 -12.44 20.88
C GLN A 347 8.24 -12.85 21.87
N ARG A 348 7.39 -11.91 22.30
CA ARG A 348 6.25 -12.21 23.19
C ARG A 348 5.22 -13.11 22.54
N TYR A 349 4.97 -12.97 21.24
CA TYR A 349 4.06 -13.85 20.52
C TYR A 349 4.63 -15.28 20.41
N THR A 350 5.91 -15.42 20.10
CA THR A 350 6.58 -16.74 20.09
C THR A 350 6.49 -17.42 21.45
N THR A 351 6.68 -16.67 22.54
CA THR A 351 6.51 -17.20 23.90
C THR A 351 5.06 -17.59 24.20
N MET A 352 4.07 -16.78 23.84
CA MET A 352 2.64 -17.08 24.07
C MET A 352 2.08 -18.22 23.24
N VAL A 353 2.62 -18.48 22.05
CA VAL A 353 2.13 -19.55 21.16
C VAL A 353 2.78 -20.90 21.47
N MET A 354 3.95 -20.89 22.11
CA MET A 354 4.67 -22.11 22.49
C MET A 354 4.47 -22.53 23.95
N SER A 355 3.74 -21.73 24.74
CA SER A 355 3.22 -22.06 26.07
C SER A 355 1.74 -22.43 25.99
#